data_AF-A0A7C5E9I0-F1
#
_entry.id   AF-A0A7C5E9I0-F1
#
_cell.length_a   1.000
_cell.length_b   1.000
_cell.length_c   1.000
_cell.angle_alpha   90.00
_cell.angle_beta   90.00
_cell.angle_gamma   90.00
#
_symmetry.space_group_name_H-M   'P 1'
#
loop_
_entity.id
_entity.type
_entity.pdbx_description
1 polymer ?
#
loop_
_entity_poly.entity_id
_entity_poly.type
_entity_poly.pdbx_seq_one_letter_code
_entity_poly.pdbx_strand_id
1 'polypeptide(L)'
;RKEKDLCKKTWSDIGRKLNYKTPKKFSTSLKYRPSRNKLRICGEVFNSQEILNLATSDLYWDKIIQIEYTGKYPVYDLVVPETHNFVANDFIVHNTTLARIFAKAVNCKNRKKGEFEPCGQCENCVEIQEGRAVDLIEIDAASHRGIEEIRAIKESIKFVPTKSKYKIYLIDEAHQLTKEAANALLKTLEEPPSYIIFILATTEPEKIIPTISSRCQRFYFKKLKKEEILEKLKRIAKEEGINIENEALEIIALNSEGALRDAESLLDQMVIIFGKNGIKTKEIKEILGILESNLFIKMVDFLIEKNAKGAIEYLNYLIDEGINLSEFLKQLIKYLHQLMTFKILGEKDNPFLDGMASQEKEILKNQAQKLDLNSLKKILELFLDAQQKIKFTSFPSLPLELAIVEICEK
;
A
#
# COMPACT_ATOMS: atom_id res chain seq x y z
N ARG A 1 20.41 29.73 -28.49
CA ARG A 1 21.41 29.63 -29.58
C ARG A 1 20.70 29.68 -30.93
N LYS A 2 19.82 28.72 -31.25
CA LYS A 2 18.95 28.78 -32.44
C LYS A 2 18.26 30.14 -32.65
N GLU A 3 17.60 30.66 -31.61
CA GLU A 3 16.92 31.97 -31.66
C GLU A 3 17.84 33.17 -31.91
N LYS A 4 19.10 33.09 -31.45
CA LYS A 4 20.09 34.13 -31.70
C LYS A 4 20.43 34.19 -33.20
N ASP A 5 20.57 33.02 -33.82
CA ASP A 5 20.96 32.89 -35.21
C ASP A 5 19.78 33.29 -36.13
N LEU A 6 18.54 32.99 -35.73
CA LEU A 6 17.31 33.43 -36.41
C LEU A 6 17.12 34.96 -36.36
N CYS A 7 17.35 35.58 -35.20
CA CYS A 7 17.11 37.02 -35.03
C CYS A 7 18.31 37.91 -35.40
N LYS A 8 19.40 37.35 -35.95
CA LYS A 8 20.67 38.04 -36.31
C LYS A 8 21.26 38.93 -35.19
N LYS A 9 21.01 38.60 -33.92
CA LYS A 9 21.52 39.37 -32.76
C LYS A 9 22.76 38.71 -32.16
N THR A 10 23.62 39.47 -31.48
CA THR A 10 24.85 38.94 -30.90
C THR A 10 24.76 38.78 -29.38
N TRP A 11 25.55 37.87 -28.81
CA TRP A 11 25.64 37.73 -27.34
C TRP A 11 26.15 39.01 -26.66
N SER A 12 26.86 39.86 -27.41
CA SER A 12 27.34 41.16 -26.96
C SER A 12 26.21 42.18 -26.77
N ASP A 13 25.07 42.00 -27.45
CA ASP A 13 23.90 42.88 -27.32
C ASP A 13 23.13 42.58 -26.03
N ILE A 14 23.06 41.29 -25.65
CA ILE A 14 22.51 40.86 -24.36
C ILE A 14 23.39 41.33 -23.21
N GLY A 15 24.71 41.14 -23.31
CA GLY A 15 25.64 41.53 -22.27
C GLY A 15 25.64 43.05 -21.98
N ARG A 16 25.38 43.88 -23.01
CA ARG A 16 25.20 45.33 -22.87
C ARG A 16 23.92 45.69 -22.11
N LYS A 17 22.78 45.05 -22.43
CA LYS A 17 21.50 45.29 -21.71
C LYS A 17 21.57 44.87 -20.23
N LEU A 18 22.44 43.91 -19.91
CA LEU A 18 22.71 43.41 -18.55
C LEU A 18 23.83 44.15 -17.81
N ASN A 19 24.40 45.20 -18.40
CA ASN A 19 25.50 45.99 -17.84
C ASN A 19 26.76 45.16 -17.47
N TYR A 20 27.02 44.06 -18.17
CA TYR A 20 28.25 43.30 -17.97
C TYR A 20 29.45 44.09 -18.52
N LYS A 21 30.48 44.31 -17.68
CA LYS A 21 31.75 44.96 -18.08
C LYS A 21 32.39 44.33 -19.33
N THR A 22 32.16 43.03 -19.58
CA THR A 22 32.62 42.32 -20.80
C THR A 22 31.49 41.48 -21.41
N PRO A 23 30.74 42.00 -22.40
CA PRO A 23 29.51 41.38 -22.92
C PRO A 23 29.68 39.97 -23.52
N LYS A 24 30.86 39.66 -24.08
CA LYS A 24 31.15 38.33 -24.67
C LYS A 24 31.16 37.19 -23.65
N LYS A 25 31.34 37.47 -22.34
CA LYS A 25 31.34 36.46 -21.27
C LYS A 25 29.95 35.87 -20.97
N PHE A 26 28.87 36.49 -21.46
CA PHE A 26 27.52 35.99 -21.25
C PHE A 26 27.32 34.59 -21.87
N SER A 27 27.84 34.36 -23.08
CA SER A 27 27.68 33.07 -23.80
C SER A 27 28.39 31.91 -23.10
N THR A 28 29.53 32.17 -22.45
CA THR A 28 30.27 31.18 -21.65
C THR A 28 29.55 30.83 -20.35
N SER A 29 28.76 31.76 -19.79
CA SER A 29 27.97 31.52 -18.57
C SER A 29 26.72 30.65 -18.78
N LEU A 30 26.33 30.43 -20.04
CA LEU A 30 25.21 29.57 -20.44
C LEU A 30 25.57 28.09 -20.59
N LYS A 31 26.82 27.68 -20.26
CA LYS A 31 27.21 26.25 -20.19
C LYS A 31 26.50 25.50 -19.04
N TYR A 32 25.96 26.21 -18.06
CA TYR A 32 25.16 25.66 -16.96
C TYR A 32 23.73 26.19 -17.02
N ARG A 33 22.78 25.49 -16.36
CA ARG A 33 21.34 25.80 -16.34
C ARG A 33 21.12 27.30 -16.00
N PRO A 34 20.63 28.12 -16.95
CA PRO A 34 20.46 29.56 -16.71
C PRO A 34 19.32 29.82 -15.73
N SER A 35 19.50 30.83 -14.88
CA SER A 35 18.42 31.29 -13.99
C SER A 35 17.27 31.93 -14.80
N ARG A 36 16.06 31.87 -14.26
CA ARG A 36 14.85 32.43 -14.91
C ARG A 36 14.98 33.89 -15.32
N ASN A 37 15.58 34.72 -14.46
CA ASN A 37 15.85 36.12 -14.81
C ASN A 37 16.77 36.25 -16.04
N LYS A 38 17.75 35.38 -16.20
CA LYS A 38 18.61 35.39 -17.41
C LYS A 38 17.85 34.91 -18.65
N LEU A 39 17.00 33.89 -18.52
CA LEU A 39 16.15 33.43 -19.63
C LEU A 39 15.17 34.51 -20.07
N ARG A 40 14.53 35.22 -19.14
CA ARG A 40 13.59 36.31 -19.44
C ARG A 40 14.25 37.39 -20.28
N ILE A 41 15.45 37.80 -19.87
CA ILE A 41 16.22 38.84 -20.57
C ILE A 41 16.67 38.36 -21.95
N CYS A 42 17.01 37.07 -22.10
CA CYS A 42 17.26 36.50 -23.42
C CYS A 42 16.00 36.53 -24.31
N GLY A 43 14.84 36.18 -23.74
CA GLY A 43 13.55 36.22 -24.44
C GLY A 43 13.19 37.62 -24.92
N GLU A 44 13.36 38.64 -24.08
CA GLU A 44 13.14 40.05 -24.47
C GLU A 44 14.10 40.51 -25.57
N VAL A 45 15.39 40.18 -25.46
CA VAL A 45 16.39 40.66 -26.42
C VAL A 45 16.25 39.98 -27.77
N PHE A 46 15.95 38.67 -27.79
CA PHE A 46 15.68 37.94 -29.03
C PHE A 46 14.25 38.13 -29.52
N ASN A 47 13.38 38.75 -28.73
CA ASN A 47 11.95 38.89 -29.03
C ASN A 47 11.28 37.51 -29.26
N SER A 48 11.74 36.50 -28.52
CA SER A 48 11.25 35.11 -28.62
C SER A 48 10.26 34.86 -27.49
N GLN A 49 8.99 34.71 -27.88
CA GLN A 49 7.90 34.41 -26.94
C GLN A 49 8.09 33.04 -26.29
N GLU A 50 8.69 32.09 -26.99
CA GLU A 50 8.97 30.76 -26.48
C GLU A 50 9.99 30.80 -25.32
N ILE A 51 11.06 31.58 -25.45
CA ILE A 51 12.04 31.77 -24.37
C ILE A 51 11.44 32.57 -23.20
N LEU A 52 10.59 33.57 -23.49
CA LEU A 52 9.89 34.32 -22.45
C LEU A 52 8.97 33.41 -21.63
N ASN A 53 8.20 32.55 -22.29
CA ASN A 53 7.31 31.59 -21.63
C ASN A 53 8.08 30.59 -20.75
N LEU A 54 9.25 30.12 -21.21
CA LEU A 54 10.12 29.26 -20.42
C LEU A 54 10.73 29.98 -19.20
N ALA A 55 10.89 31.30 -19.27
CA ALA A 55 11.41 32.11 -18.18
C ALA A 55 10.38 32.44 -17.10
N THR A 56 9.09 32.48 -17.46
CA THR A 56 7.99 32.88 -16.59
C THR A 56 7.07 31.74 -16.15
N SER A 57 7.19 30.54 -16.74
CA SER A 57 6.30 29.43 -16.41
C SER A 57 6.70 28.65 -15.15
N ASP A 58 5.73 28.51 -14.24
CA ASP A 58 5.69 27.63 -13.06
C ASP A 58 4.38 26.82 -13.11
N LEU A 59 4.26 25.88 -14.06
CA LEU A 59 3.04 25.13 -14.40
C LEU A 59 1.88 25.99 -14.93
N TYR A 60 1.15 25.45 -15.91
CA TYR A 60 0.06 26.14 -16.59
C TYR A 60 -1.30 25.76 -16.00
N TRP A 61 -2.09 26.78 -15.67
CA TRP A 61 -3.54 26.70 -15.48
C TRP A 61 -4.17 27.74 -16.39
N ASP A 62 -5.14 27.34 -17.21
CA ASP A 62 -5.98 28.27 -17.95
C ASP A 62 -7.24 28.59 -17.16
N LYS A 63 -7.64 29.86 -17.18
CA LYS A 63 -8.89 30.30 -16.55
C LYS A 63 -10.04 29.91 -17.46
N ILE A 64 -10.97 29.10 -16.95
CA ILE A 64 -12.21 28.79 -17.66
C ILE A 64 -12.95 30.11 -17.91
N ILE A 65 -13.01 30.51 -19.19
CA ILE A 65 -13.57 31.79 -19.64
C ILE A 65 -15.10 31.67 -19.73
N GLN A 66 -15.60 30.47 -20.02
CA GLN A 66 -17.02 30.18 -20.17
C GLN A 66 -17.26 28.68 -19.98
N ILE A 67 -18.38 28.32 -19.35
CA ILE A 67 -18.90 26.94 -19.29
C ILE A 67 -20.24 26.96 -20.02
N GLU A 68 -20.32 26.23 -21.12
CA GLU A 68 -21.57 26.04 -21.86
C GLU A 68 -22.07 24.62 -21.67
N TYR A 69 -23.36 24.49 -21.34
CA TYR A 69 -24.01 23.21 -21.25
C TYR A 69 -24.31 22.70 -22.67
N THR A 70 -23.59 21.65 -23.07
CA THR A 70 -23.68 21.07 -24.43
C THR A 70 -24.76 20.00 -24.58
N GLY A 71 -25.57 19.76 -23.55
CA GLY A 71 -26.64 18.77 -23.52
C GLY A 71 -26.32 17.54 -22.64
N LYS A 72 -27.31 16.66 -22.46
CA LYS A 72 -27.06 15.34 -21.82
C LYS A 72 -26.62 14.35 -22.88
N TYR A 73 -25.39 13.88 -22.77
CA TYR A 73 -24.90 12.76 -23.58
C TYR A 73 -25.02 11.46 -22.77
N PRO A 74 -25.32 10.32 -23.41
CA PRO A 74 -25.20 9.03 -22.76
C PRO A 74 -23.73 8.74 -22.49
N VAL A 75 -23.36 8.72 -21.22
CA VAL A 75 -22.12 8.12 -20.71
C VAL A 75 -22.46 6.74 -20.16
N TYR A 76 -21.66 5.74 -20.53
CA TYR A 76 -21.89 4.36 -20.10
C TYR A 76 -21.18 4.13 -18.78
N ASP A 77 -21.94 4.25 -17.69
CA ASP A 77 -21.48 3.99 -16.33
C ASP A 77 -21.93 2.60 -15.89
N LEU A 78 -21.01 1.86 -15.28
CA LEU A 78 -21.29 0.59 -14.60
C LEU A 78 -21.26 0.85 -13.10
N VAL A 79 -22.37 0.57 -12.40
CA VAL A 79 -22.46 0.62 -10.95
C VAL A 79 -22.66 -0.80 -10.44
N VAL A 80 -21.70 -1.31 -9.67
CA VAL A 80 -21.93 -2.47 -8.81
C VAL A 80 -22.46 -1.94 -7.48
N PRO A 81 -23.66 -2.33 -7.03
CA PRO A 81 -24.16 -1.93 -5.73
C PRO A 81 -23.17 -2.32 -4.62
N GLU A 82 -23.08 -1.48 -3.59
CA GLU A 82 -22.32 -1.70 -2.33
C GLU A 82 -20.80 -1.43 -2.34
N THR A 83 -20.11 -1.43 -3.48
CA THR A 83 -18.69 -1.02 -3.54
C THR A 83 -18.51 0.23 -4.39
N HIS A 84 -18.24 1.38 -3.78
CA HIS A 84 -18.00 2.64 -4.49
C HIS A 84 -16.69 2.57 -5.30
N ASN A 85 -16.73 2.06 -6.53
CA ASN A 85 -15.59 2.07 -7.44
C ASN A 85 -16.04 2.39 -8.88
N PHE A 86 -15.23 3.19 -9.57
CA PHE A 86 -15.43 3.66 -10.94
C PHE A 86 -14.48 2.93 -11.88
N VAL A 87 -14.96 2.53 -13.06
CA VAL A 87 -14.14 1.97 -14.15
C VAL A 87 -14.34 2.83 -15.39
N ALA A 88 -13.25 3.46 -15.86
CA ALA A 88 -13.19 4.06 -17.19
C ALA A 88 -11.83 3.73 -17.83
N ASN A 89 -11.84 3.48 -19.14
CA ASN A 89 -10.67 3.21 -19.98
C ASN A 89 -9.85 1.95 -19.63
N ASP A 90 -10.55 0.81 -19.52
CA ASP A 90 -10.01 -0.54 -19.77
C ASP A 90 -8.78 -1.05 -18.96
N PHE A 91 -8.56 -0.63 -17.71
CA PHE A 91 -7.55 -1.28 -16.84
C PHE A 91 -7.99 -1.44 -15.39
N ILE A 92 -7.27 -2.25 -14.59
CA ILE A 92 -7.48 -2.52 -13.16
C ILE A 92 -6.10 -2.83 -12.54
N VAL A 93 -5.80 -2.39 -11.31
CA VAL A 93 -4.51 -2.60 -10.62
C VAL A 93 -4.75 -3.24 -9.23
N HIS A 94 -4.28 -4.48 -9.01
CA HIS A 94 -4.46 -5.36 -7.83
C HIS A 94 -5.71 -6.27 -7.82
N ASN A 95 -5.59 -7.44 -7.16
CA ASN A 95 -6.38 -8.68 -7.30
C ASN A 95 -6.09 -9.46 -8.59
N THR A 96 -5.12 -10.39 -8.60
CA THR A 96 -5.02 -11.46 -9.64
C THR A 96 -6.41 -12.05 -9.95
N THR A 97 -7.25 -12.22 -8.92
CA THR A 97 -8.66 -12.61 -9.02
C THR A 97 -9.50 -11.65 -9.87
N LEU A 98 -9.36 -10.34 -9.68
CA LEU A 98 -10.08 -9.31 -10.43
C LEU A 98 -9.55 -9.20 -11.86
N ALA A 99 -8.24 -9.35 -12.05
CA ALA A 99 -7.64 -9.45 -13.38
C ALA A 99 -8.19 -10.66 -14.14
N ARG A 100 -8.35 -11.81 -13.47
CA ARG A 100 -9.02 -12.99 -14.03
C ARG A 100 -10.50 -12.75 -14.29
N ILE A 101 -11.23 -12.09 -13.40
CA ILE A 101 -12.65 -11.74 -13.61
C ILE A 101 -12.79 -10.79 -14.81
N PHE A 102 -11.92 -9.79 -14.91
CA PHE A 102 -11.86 -8.88 -16.06
C PHE A 102 -11.56 -9.64 -17.34
N ALA A 103 -10.57 -10.54 -17.31
CA ALA A 103 -10.24 -11.40 -18.43
C ALA A 103 -11.45 -12.21 -18.89
N LYS A 104 -12.20 -12.80 -17.96
CA LYS A 104 -13.46 -13.48 -18.26
C LYS A 104 -14.47 -12.54 -18.87
N ALA A 105 -14.65 -11.34 -18.31
CA ALA A 105 -15.65 -10.39 -18.77
C ALA A 105 -15.38 -9.98 -20.22
N VAL A 106 -14.14 -9.68 -20.60
CA VAL A 106 -13.79 -9.24 -21.96
C VAL A 106 -13.75 -10.38 -22.98
N ASN A 107 -13.44 -11.60 -22.54
CA ASN A 107 -13.31 -12.78 -23.39
C ASN A 107 -14.50 -13.76 -23.34
N CYS A 108 -15.55 -13.45 -22.58
CA CYS A 108 -16.76 -14.29 -22.49
C CYS A 108 -17.49 -14.34 -23.86
N LYS A 109 -17.68 -15.55 -24.39
CA LYS A 109 -18.41 -15.77 -25.67
C LYS A 109 -19.91 -15.49 -25.55
N ASN A 110 -20.49 -15.81 -24.39
CA ASN A 110 -21.95 -15.75 -24.15
C ASN A 110 -22.38 -14.49 -23.39
N ARG A 111 -21.55 -13.43 -23.36
CA ARG A 111 -21.91 -12.19 -22.68
C ARG A 111 -23.04 -11.50 -23.44
N LYS A 112 -24.18 -11.28 -22.79
CA LYS A 112 -25.31 -10.58 -23.43
C LYS A 112 -24.93 -9.12 -23.70
N LYS A 113 -25.46 -8.56 -24.80
CA LYS A 113 -25.24 -7.14 -25.13
C LYS A 113 -25.86 -6.26 -24.05
N GLY A 114 -25.07 -5.37 -23.45
CA GLY A 114 -25.49 -4.49 -22.35
C GLY A 114 -25.23 -5.06 -20.96
N GLU A 115 -24.82 -6.33 -20.85
CA GLU A 115 -24.37 -6.94 -19.60
C GLU A 115 -22.84 -6.98 -19.55
N PHE A 116 -22.31 -6.89 -18.34
CA PHE A 116 -20.87 -6.83 -18.08
C PHE A 116 -20.37 -8.03 -17.30
N GLU A 117 -21.28 -8.81 -16.72
CA GLU A 117 -20.94 -10.01 -15.99
C GLU A 117 -20.55 -11.15 -16.95
N PRO A 118 -19.44 -11.86 -16.68
CA PRO A 118 -19.11 -13.07 -17.43
C PRO A 118 -20.11 -14.18 -17.09
N CYS A 119 -20.49 -14.98 -18.08
CA CYS A 119 -21.46 -16.07 -17.87
C CYS A 119 -20.98 -17.18 -16.92
N GLY A 120 -19.67 -17.27 -16.66
CA GLY A 120 -19.06 -18.31 -15.81
C GLY A 120 -19.05 -19.74 -16.39
N GLN A 121 -19.78 -19.99 -17.47
CA GLN A 121 -20.05 -21.34 -17.99
C GLN A 121 -19.45 -21.62 -19.38
N CYS A 122 -19.10 -20.59 -20.14
CA CYS A 122 -18.49 -20.79 -21.47
C CYS A 122 -17.04 -21.28 -21.36
N GLU A 123 -16.55 -21.93 -22.41
CA GLU A 123 -15.17 -22.47 -22.50
C GLU A 123 -14.12 -21.46 -22.02
N ASN A 124 -14.16 -20.23 -22.53
CA ASN A 124 -13.21 -19.18 -22.14
C ASN A 124 -13.31 -18.84 -20.64
N CYS A 125 -14.53 -18.79 -20.07
CA CYS A 125 -14.69 -18.48 -18.65
C CYS A 125 -14.15 -19.59 -17.75
N VAL A 126 -14.32 -20.84 -18.16
CA VAL A 126 -13.82 -22.02 -17.44
C VAL A 126 -12.30 -22.10 -17.56
N GLU A 127 -11.75 -22.00 -18.78
CA GLU A 127 -10.30 -22.02 -19.01
C GLU A 127 -9.56 -20.92 -18.21
N ILE A 128 -10.14 -19.71 -18.14
CA ILE A 128 -9.56 -18.61 -17.34
C ILE A 128 -9.65 -18.89 -15.85
N GLN A 129 -10.76 -19.47 -15.35
CA GLN A 129 -10.89 -19.81 -13.93
C GLN A 129 -9.85 -20.84 -13.50
N GLU A 130 -9.60 -21.82 -14.34
CA GLU A 130 -8.67 -22.92 -14.09
C GLU A 130 -7.21 -22.57 -14.40
N GLY A 131 -6.93 -21.36 -14.90
CA GLY A 131 -5.58 -20.92 -15.25
C GLY A 131 -5.00 -21.63 -16.49
N ARG A 132 -5.85 -22.17 -17.36
CA ARG A 132 -5.46 -22.91 -18.59
C ARG A 132 -5.64 -22.08 -19.87
N ALA A 133 -6.11 -20.85 -19.75
CA ALA A 133 -6.39 -19.98 -20.88
C ALA A 133 -5.09 -19.54 -21.60
N VAL A 134 -4.94 -19.93 -22.87
CA VAL A 134 -3.76 -19.62 -23.69
C VAL A 134 -3.57 -18.11 -23.93
N ASP A 135 -4.68 -17.39 -24.02
CA ASP A 135 -4.69 -15.94 -24.28
C ASP A 135 -4.66 -15.10 -22.99
N LEU A 136 -4.50 -15.73 -21.82
CA LEU A 136 -4.23 -15.06 -20.55
C LEU A 136 -2.84 -15.47 -20.06
N ILE A 137 -1.89 -14.55 -20.13
CA ILE A 137 -0.50 -14.77 -19.73
C ILE A 137 -0.27 -14.06 -18.41
N GLU A 138 -0.11 -14.84 -17.35
CA GLU A 138 0.19 -14.36 -16.00
C GLU A 138 1.70 -14.45 -15.75
N ILE A 139 2.28 -13.35 -15.28
CA ILE A 139 3.72 -13.21 -15.04
C ILE A 139 3.90 -12.58 -13.68
N ASP A 140 4.55 -13.31 -12.78
CA ASP A 140 5.00 -12.75 -11.52
C ASP A 140 6.34 -12.04 -11.73
N ALA A 141 6.35 -10.71 -11.64
CA ALA A 141 7.57 -9.93 -11.81
C ALA A 141 8.58 -10.11 -10.67
N ALA A 142 8.18 -10.65 -9.51
CA ALA A 142 9.13 -11.00 -8.46
C ALA A 142 10.03 -12.17 -8.87
N SER A 143 9.43 -13.17 -9.52
CA SER A 143 10.12 -14.37 -10.03
C SER A 143 10.74 -14.16 -11.41
N HIS A 144 10.12 -13.32 -12.25
CA HIS A 144 10.47 -13.09 -13.66
C HIS A 144 10.80 -11.62 -13.94
N ARG A 145 11.73 -11.06 -13.17
CA ARG A 145 12.12 -9.63 -13.23
C ARG A 145 13.01 -9.23 -14.42
N GLY A 146 13.51 -10.21 -15.17
CA GLY A 146 14.54 -10.05 -16.19
C GLY A 146 14.07 -9.39 -17.49
N ILE A 147 15.03 -8.89 -18.27
CA ILE A 147 14.76 -8.32 -19.60
C ILE A 147 14.38 -9.40 -20.62
N GLU A 148 14.83 -10.64 -20.43
CA GLU A 148 14.61 -11.75 -21.38
C GLU A 148 13.14 -12.13 -21.43
N GLU A 149 12.48 -12.22 -20.27
CA GLU A 149 11.05 -12.50 -20.17
C GLU A 149 10.24 -11.39 -20.85
N ILE A 150 10.57 -10.13 -20.60
CA ILE A 150 9.91 -9.01 -21.29
C ILE A 150 10.15 -9.06 -22.80
N ARG A 151 11.33 -9.46 -23.27
CA ARG A 151 11.58 -9.61 -24.71
C ARG A 151 10.71 -10.72 -25.31
N ALA A 152 10.56 -11.85 -24.62
CA ALA A 152 9.66 -12.92 -25.02
C ALA A 152 8.19 -12.45 -25.09
N ILE A 153 7.74 -11.65 -24.11
CA ILE A 153 6.43 -10.98 -24.17
C ILE A 153 6.35 -10.14 -25.45
N LYS A 154 7.32 -9.25 -25.71
CA LYS A 154 7.30 -8.38 -26.89
C LYS A 154 7.26 -9.13 -28.22
N GLU A 155 7.88 -10.29 -28.30
CA GLU A 155 7.78 -11.15 -29.47
C GLU A 155 6.39 -11.78 -29.59
N SER A 156 5.86 -12.29 -28.48
CA SER A 156 4.55 -12.93 -28.44
C SER A 156 3.35 -11.98 -28.65
N ILE A 157 3.54 -10.67 -28.47
CA ILE A 157 2.59 -9.59 -28.77
C ILE A 157 2.32 -9.46 -30.26
N LYS A 158 3.27 -9.86 -31.13
CA LYS A 158 3.09 -9.75 -32.59
C LYS A 158 2.02 -10.70 -33.13
N PHE A 159 1.61 -11.68 -32.34
CA PHE A 159 0.64 -12.70 -32.73
C PHE A 159 -0.74 -12.38 -32.16
N VAL A 160 -1.76 -12.53 -33.01
CA VAL A 160 -3.16 -12.39 -32.64
C VAL A 160 -3.58 -13.45 -31.61
N PRO A 161 -4.66 -13.22 -30.83
CA PRO A 161 -5.16 -14.20 -29.88
C PRO A 161 -5.63 -15.48 -30.60
N THR A 162 -5.49 -16.63 -29.94
CA THR A 162 -5.75 -17.95 -30.56
C THR A 162 -7.22 -18.35 -30.47
N LYS A 163 -7.83 -18.18 -29.27
CA LYS A 163 -9.21 -18.59 -28.97
C LYS A 163 -10.09 -17.44 -28.50
N SER A 164 -9.48 -16.41 -27.92
CA SER A 164 -10.14 -15.31 -27.24
C SER A 164 -10.25 -14.07 -28.12
N LYS A 165 -11.07 -13.11 -27.70
CA LYS A 165 -11.19 -11.82 -28.40
C LYS A 165 -9.96 -10.93 -28.13
N TYR A 166 -9.46 -10.98 -26.90
CA TYR A 166 -8.29 -10.23 -26.44
C TYR A 166 -7.26 -11.19 -25.83
N LYS A 167 -5.99 -10.88 -26.05
CA LYS A 167 -4.84 -11.48 -25.38
C LYS A 167 -4.42 -10.58 -24.24
N ILE A 168 -4.38 -11.12 -23.03
CA ILE A 168 -4.21 -10.36 -21.80
C ILE A 168 -2.89 -10.75 -21.14
N TYR A 169 -2.06 -9.75 -20.83
CA TYR A 169 -0.85 -9.92 -20.04
C TYR A 169 -1.11 -9.36 -18.64
N LEU A 170 -1.15 -10.24 -17.64
CA LEU A 170 -1.19 -9.86 -16.24
C LEU A 170 0.22 -9.94 -15.67
N ILE A 171 0.80 -8.78 -15.34
CA ILE A 171 2.09 -8.67 -14.67
C ILE A 171 1.82 -8.35 -13.20
N ASP A 172 1.98 -9.35 -12.34
CA ASP A 172 1.87 -9.22 -10.90
C ASP A 172 3.16 -8.69 -10.29
N GLU A 173 3.06 -8.02 -9.13
CA GLU A 173 4.17 -7.34 -8.45
C GLU A 173 5.05 -6.49 -9.38
N ALA A 174 4.44 -5.74 -10.30
CA ALA A 174 5.11 -5.03 -11.39
C ALA A 174 6.19 -4.01 -10.94
N HIS A 175 6.21 -3.61 -9.66
CA HIS A 175 7.28 -2.80 -9.08
C HIS A 175 8.61 -3.55 -8.96
N GLN A 176 8.60 -4.88 -9.02
CA GLN A 176 9.79 -5.74 -9.00
C GLN A 176 10.49 -5.83 -10.37
N LEU A 177 9.87 -5.31 -11.44
CA LEU A 177 10.51 -5.28 -12.76
C LEU A 177 11.82 -4.50 -12.72
N THR A 178 12.85 -5.05 -13.35
CA THR A 178 14.10 -4.31 -13.57
C THR A 178 13.85 -3.07 -14.44
N LYS A 179 14.70 -2.04 -14.30
CA LYS A 179 14.56 -0.80 -15.08
C LYS A 179 14.65 -1.06 -16.57
N GLU A 180 15.49 -2.01 -16.96
CA GLU A 180 15.70 -2.46 -18.33
C GLU A 180 14.43 -3.13 -18.89
N ALA A 181 13.83 -4.04 -18.11
CA ALA A 181 12.56 -4.69 -18.42
C ALA A 181 11.41 -3.67 -18.57
N ALA A 182 11.27 -2.77 -17.61
CA ALA A 182 10.26 -1.70 -17.64
C ALA A 182 10.41 -0.79 -18.87
N ASN A 183 11.63 -0.37 -19.19
CA ASN A 183 11.90 0.44 -20.37
C ASN A 183 11.62 -0.29 -21.69
N ALA A 184 11.86 -1.60 -21.72
CA ALA A 184 11.55 -2.40 -22.90
C ALA A 184 10.04 -2.45 -23.18
N LEU A 185 9.18 -2.44 -22.17
CA LEU A 185 7.72 -2.42 -22.32
C LEU A 185 7.15 -1.08 -22.79
N LEU A 186 7.85 0.05 -22.61
CA LEU A 186 7.29 1.40 -22.81
C LEU A 186 6.64 1.60 -24.18
N LYS A 187 7.33 1.25 -25.28
CA LYS A 187 6.78 1.39 -26.63
C LYS A 187 5.49 0.60 -26.82
N THR A 188 5.39 -0.54 -26.16
CA THR A 188 4.24 -1.43 -26.29
C THR A 188 3.09 -1.01 -25.38
N LEU A 189 3.38 -0.35 -24.26
CA LEU A 189 2.37 0.30 -23.41
C LEU A 189 1.84 1.60 -24.03
N GLU A 190 2.64 2.30 -24.84
CA GLU A 190 2.21 3.52 -25.56
C GLU A 190 1.23 3.20 -26.69
N GLU A 191 1.54 2.18 -27.49
CA GLU A 191 0.76 1.82 -28.67
C GLU A 191 0.52 0.29 -28.69
N PRO A 192 -0.29 -0.24 -27.76
CA PRO A 192 -0.61 -1.66 -27.75
C PRO A 192 -1.47 -2.01 -28.98
N PRO A 193 -1.28 -3.18 -29.60
CA PRO A 193 -2.22 -3.68 -30.61
C PRO A 193 -3.64 -3.76 -30.04
N SER A 194 -4.64 -3.55 -30.90
CA SER A 194 -6.06 -3.46 -30.49
C SER A 194 -6.63 -4.72 -29.83
N TYR A 195 -5.94 -5.86 -29.98
CA TYR A 195 -6.30 -7.15 -29.38
C TYR A 195 -5.50 -7.47 -28.11
N ILE A 196 -4.69 -6.54 -27.59
CA ILE A 196 -3.85 -6.75 -26.40
C ILE A 196 -4.26 -5.86 -25.25
N ILE A 197 -4.31 -6.45 -24.05
CA ILE A 197 -4.59 -5.75 -22.79
C ILE A 197 -3.48 -6.05 -21.79
N PHE A 198 -2.86 -5.03 -21.20
CA PHE A 198 -1.87 -5.13 -20.13
C PHE A 198 -2.44 -4.80 -18.75
N ILE A 199 -2.50 -5.77 -17.85
CA ILE A 199 -2.88 -5.56 -16.46
C ILE A 199 -1.61 -5.58 -15.61
N LEU A 200 -1.32 -4.47 -14.91
CA LEU A 200 -0.18 -4.39 -13.99
C LEU A 200 -0.73 -4.35 -12.56
N ALA A 201 -0.33 -5.29 -11.71
CA ALA A 201 -0.66 -5.29 -10.28
C ALA A 201 0.58 -4.97 -9.45
N THR A 202 0.42 -4.23 -8.35
CA THR A 202 1.55 -3.83 -7.49
C THR A 202 1.10 -3.44 -6.09
N THR A 203 1.70 -4.05 -5.06
CA THR A 203 1.50 -3.64 -3.66
C THR A 203 2.14 -2.28 -3.32
N GLU A 204 3.14 -1.84 -4.09
CA GLU A 204 3.93 -0.63 -3.87
C GLU A 204 3.87 0.31 -5.09
N PRO A 205 2.78 1.08 -5.27
CA PRO A 205 2.57 1.92 -6.45
C PRO A 205 3.64 3.02 -6.61
N GLU A 206 4.22 3.49 -5.51
CA GLU A 206 5.28 4.49 -5.49
C GLU A 206 6.62 4.00 -6.07
N LYS A 207 6.85 2.67 -6.09
CA LYS A 207 8.06 2.08 -6.66
C LYS A 207 7.95 1.85 -8.17
N ILE A 208 6.76 1.96 -8.75
CA ILE A 208 6.58 1.88 -10.20
C ILE A 208 7.24 3.10 -10.86
N ILE A 209 7.99 2.85 -11.94
CA ILE A 209 8.66 3.92 -12.68
C ILE A 209 7.61 4.89 -13.25
N PRO A 210 7.77 6.21 -13.07
CA PRO A 210 6.79 7.20 -13.53
C PRO A 210 6.42 7.10 -15.01
N THR A 211 7.33 6.63 -15.86
CA THR A 211 7.11 6.44 -17.30
C THR A 211 6.08 5.36 -17.61
N ILE A 212 6.05 4.26 -16.85
CA ILE A 212 4.98 3.26 -16.94
C ILE A 212 3.70 3.86 -16.35
N SER A 213 3.82 4.42 -15.15
CA SER A 213 2.68 4.92 -14.39
C SER A 213 1.92 6.07 -15.07
N SER A 214 2.54 6.81 -15.99
CA SER A 214 1.90 7.87 -16.77
C SER A 214 1.15 7.36 -18.01
N ARG A 215 1.40 6.11 -18.41
CA ARG A 215 0.79 5.45 -19.59
C ARG A 215 -0.27 4.43 -19.19
N CYS A 216 -0.48 4.24 -17.89
CA CYS A 216 -1.48 3.35 -17.33
C CYS A 216 -2.59 4.15 -16.65
N GLN A 217 -3.83 3.72 -16.84
CA GLN A 217 -4.94 4.15 -15.99
C GLN A 217 -4.77 3.50 -14.61
N ARG A 218 -4.80 4.30 -13.55
CA ARG A 218 -4.57 3.83 -12.18
C ARG A 218 -5.87 3.56 -11.45
N PHE A 219 -5.92 2.43 -10.78
CA PHE A 219 -7.00 2.04 -9.88
C PHE A 219 -6.42 1.80 -8.50
N TYR A 220 -6.97 2.48 -7.50
CA TYR A 220 -6.55 2.35 -6.12
C TYR A 220 -7.57 1.52 -5.36
N PHE A 221 -7.20 0.31 -4.98
CA PHE A 221 -8.02 -0.52 -4.11
C PHE A 221 -7.75 -0.13 -2.67
N LYS A 222 -8.81 0.27 -1.98
CA LYS A 222 -8.74 0.50 -0.54
C LYS A 222 -8.76 -0.85 0.16
N LYS A 223 -8.05 -0.90 1.29
CA LYS A 223 -8.20 -2.00 2.26
C LYS A 223 -9.68 -2.12 2.64
N LEU A 224 -10.16 -3.35 2.77
CA LEU A 224 -11.52 -3.59 3.24
C LEU A 224 -11.63 -3.19 4.72
N LYS A 225 -12.83 -2.76 5.11
CA LYS A 225 -13.14 -2.52 6.52
C LYS A 225 -13.26 -3.84 7.26
N LYS A 226 -13.01 -3.81 8.57
CA LYS A 226 -13.11 -4.99 9.45
C LYS A 226 -14.50 -5.64 9.31
N GLU A 227 -15.55 -4.83 9.26
CA GLU A 227 -16.93 -5.29 9.20
C GLU A 227 -17.21 -6.07 7.90
N GLU A 228 -16.69 -5.60 6.78
CA GLU A 228 -16.85 -6.26 5.46
C GLU A 228 -16.17 -7.63 5.44
N ILE A 229 -14.96 -7.72 6.00
CA ILE A 229 -14.23 -8.99 6.13
C ILE A 229 -14.99 -9.93 7.07
N LEU A 230 -15.45 -9.44 8.22
CA LEU A 230 -16.17 -10.24 9.19
C LEU A 230 -17.46 -10.82 8.62
N GLU A 231 -18.25 -10.03 7.89
CA GLU A 231 -19.46 -10.50 7.22
C GLU A 231 -19.15 -11.59 6.19
N LYS A 232 -18.09 -11.39 5.41
CA LYS A 232 -17.64 -12.38 4.42
C LYS A 232 -17.21 -13.69 5.08
N LEU A 233 -16.40 -13.63 6.15
CA LEU A 233 -15.97 -14.82 6.89
C LEU A 233 -17.14 -15.55 7.55
N LYS A 234 -18.11 -14.82 8.12
CA LYS A 234 -19.35 -15.42 8.65
C LYS A 234 -20.13 -16.16 7.58
N ARG A 235 -20.19 -15.60 6.37
CA ARG A 235 -20.85 -16.24 5.22
C ARG A 235 -20.15 -17.53 4.83
N ILE A 236 -18.82 -17.52 4.70
CA ILE A 236 -18.00 -18.70 4.40
C ILE A 236 -18.20 -19.77 5.48
N ALA A 237 -18.10 -19.40 6.76
CA ALA A 237 -18.28 -20.32 7.86
C ALA A 237 -19.65 -21.02 7.83
N LYS A 238 -20.72 -20.27 7.49
CA LYS A 238 -22.07 -20.82 7.35
C LYS A 238 -22.21 -21.73 6.13
N GLU A 239 -21.70 -21.34 4.97
CA GLU A 239 -21.75 -22.11 3.72
C GLU A 239 -20.97 -23.43 3.84
N GLU A 240 -19.83 -23.41 4.53
CA GLU A 240 -18.94 -24.56 4.70
C GLU A 240 -19.25 -25.43 5.93
N GLY A 241 -20.24 -25.03 6.75
CA GLY A 241 -20.62 -25.73 7.98
C GLY A 241 -19.56 -25.70 9.08
N ILE A 242 -18.79 -24.61 9.16
CA ILE A 242 -17.74 -24.38 10.16
C ILE A 242 -18.38 -23.80 11.42
N ASN A 243 -18.27 -24.50 12.55
CA ASN A 243 -18.68 -24.00 13.85
C ASN A 243 -17.53 -23.25 14.52
N ILE A 244 -17.58 -21.92 14.46
CA ILE A 244 -16.56 -21.00 14.99
C ILE A 244 -17.22 -19.87 15.80
N GLU A 245 -16.59 -19.47 16.90
CA GLU A 245 -17.07 -18.36 17.72
C GLU A 245 -16.97 -17.01 16.98
N ASN A 246 -17.94 -16.12 17.18
CA ASN A 246 -17.94 -14.79 16.54
C ASN A 246 -16.71 -13.96 16.91
N GLU A 247 -16.29 -14.00 18.18
CA GLU A 247 -15.09 -13.31 18.66
C GLU A 247 -13.83 -13.83 17.95
N ALA A 248 -13.78 -15.13 17.65
CA ALA A 248 -12.68 -15.77 16.93
C ALA A 248 -12.61 -15.25 15.48
N LEU A 249 -13.75 -15.11 14.79
CA LEU A 249 -13.82 -14.49 13.46
C LEU A 249 -13.41 -13.00 13.47
N GLU A 250 -13.78 -12.27 14.51
CA GLU A 250 -13.37 -10.87 14.67
C GLU A 250 -11.86 -10.71 14.82
N ILE A 251 -11.24 -11.64 15.55
CA ILE A 251 -9.77 -11.69 15.69
C ILE A 251 -9.12 -11.94 14.33
N ILE A 252 -9.62 -12.91 13.54
CA ILE A 252 -9.10 -13.17 12.19
C ILE A 252 -9.23 -11.91 11.32
N ALA A 253 -10.40 -11.28 11.30
CA ALA A 253 -10.65 -10.07 10.50
C ALA A 253 -9.77 -8.89 10.92
N LEU A 254 -9.46 -8.76 12.21
CA LEU A 254 -8.57 -7.72 12.71
C LEU A 254 -7.12 -7.97 12.29
N ASN A 255 -6.65 -9.22 12.37
CA ASN A 255 -5.26 -9.58 12.07
C ASN A 255 -4.95 -9.64 10.57
N SER A 256 -5.97 -9.67 9.71
CA SER A 256 -5.77 -9.64 8.26
C SER A 256 -5.49 -8.24 7.70
N GLU A 257 -5.49 -7.20 8.54
CA GLU A 257 -5.16 -5.80 8.18
C GLU A 257 -5.87 -5.29 6.90
N GLY A 258 -7.10 -5.71 6.66
CA GLY A 258 -7.90 -5.30 5.49
C GLY A 258 -7.67 -6.13 4.22
N ALA A 259 -6.83 -7.17 4.27
CA ALA A 259 -6.62 -8.12 3.19
C ALA A 259 -7.53 -9.34 3.35
N LEU A 260 -8.47 -9.52 2.42
CA LEU A 260 -9.44 -10.63 2.48
C LEU A 260 -8.77 -11.99 2.31
N ARG A 261 -7.81 -12.10 1.39
CA ARG A 261 -7.10 -13.35 1.11
C ARG A 261 -6.36 -13.87 2.33
N ASP A 262 -5.75 -12.98 3.10
CA ASP A 262 -5.06 -13.34 4.35
C ASP A 262 -6.08 -13.79 5.40
N ALA A 263 -7.24 -13.14 5.48
CA ALA A 263 -8.33 -13.56 6.36
C ALA A 263 -8.87 -14.96 6.01
N GLU A 264 -9.11 -15.23 4.73
CA GLU A 264 -9.54 -16.56 4.23
C GLU A 264 -8.46 -17.61 4.50
N SER A 265 -7.19 -17.30 4.23
CA SER A 265 -6.06 -18.20 4.48
C SER A 265 -5.91 -18.54 5.96
N LEU A 266 -6.09 -17.55 6.85
CA LEU A 266 -6.09 -17.75 8.30
C LEU A 266 -7.28 -18.63 8.71
N LEU A 267 -8.49 -18.37 8.21
CA LEU A 267 -9.66 -19.19 8.51
C LEU A 267 -9.43 -20.65 8.08
N ASP A 268 -8.91 -20.88 6.88
CA ASP A 268 -8.57 -22.21 6.37
C ASP A 268 -7.53 -22.90 7.25
N GLN A 269 -6.50 -22.19 7.71
CA GLN A 269 -5.52 -22.74 8.66
C GLN A 269 -6.18 -23.20 9.98
N MET A 270 -7.10 -22.40 10.53
CA MET A 270 -7.83 -22.78 11.75
C MET A 270 -8.69 -24.03 11.53
N VAL A 271 -9.35 -24.13 10.39
CA VAL A 271 -10.17 -25.29 10.02
C VAL A 271 -9.32 -26.55 9.83
N ILE A 272 -8.11 -26.42 9.28
CA ILE A 272 -7.18 -27.55 9.11
C ILE A 272 -6.69 -28.06 10.47
N ILE A 273 -6.43 -27.17 11.43
CA ILE A 273 -5.82 -27.52 12.71
C ILE A 273 -6.85 -28.07 13.70
N PHE A 274 -8.00 -27.39 13.85
CA PHE A 274 -9.02 -27.73 14.85
C PHE A 274 -10.22 -28.50 14.27
N GLY A 275 -10.28 -28.63 12.94
CA GLY A 275 -11.43 -29.18 12.24
C GLY A 275 -12.60 -28.19 12.13
N LYS A 276 -13.71 -28.67 11.58
CA LYS A 276 -14.92 -27.84 11.38
C LYS A 276 -15.76 -27.64 12.66
N ASN A 277 -15.43 -28.32 13.75
CA ASN A 277 -16.29 -28.40 14.93
C ASN A 277 -15.68 -27.68 16.14
N GLY A 278 -16.13 -26.45 16.38
CA GLY A 278 -15.98 -25.79 17.68
C GLY A 278 -14.67 -25.03 17.85
N ILE A 279 -14.30 -24.23 16.84
CA ILE A 279 -13.13 -23.34 16.90
C ILE A 279 -13.41 -22.24 17.92
N LYS A 280 -12.63 -22.21 19.00
CA LYS A 280 -12.78 -21.25 20.09
C LYS A 280 -11.83 -20.07 19.96
N THR A 281 -12.20 -18.98 20.59
CA THR A 281 -11.41 -17.73 20.60
C THR A 281 -10.01 -17.93 21.22
N LYS A 282 -9.88 -18.82 22.22
CA LYS A 282 -8.58 -19.13 22.86
C LYS A 282 -7.60 -19.80 21.89
N GLU A 283 -8.08 -20.78 21.14
CA GLU A 283 -7.30 -21.54 20.16
C GLU A 283 -6.73 -20.62 19.07
N ILE A 284 -7.54 -19.67 18.59
CA ILE A 284 -7.09 -18.68 17.60
C ILE A 284 -6.03 -17.74 18.18
N LYS A 285 -6.20 -17.30 19.43
CA LYS A 285 -5.22 -16.43 20.10
C LYS A 285 -3.87 -17.13 20.26
N GLU A 286 -3.88 -18.41 20.62
CA GLU A 286 -2.66 -19.22 20.73
C GLU A 286 -1.91 -19.30 19.39
N ILE A 287 -2.60 -19.61 18.29
CA ILE A 287 -1.98 -19.71 16.96
C ILE A 287 -1.45 -18.37 16.47
N LEU A 288 -2.24 -17.31 16.63
CA LEU A 288 -1.84 -15.97 16.20
C LEU A 288 -0.82 -15.33 17.15
N GLY A 289 -0.45 -16.00 18.24
CA GLY A 289 0.44 -15.45 19.26
C GLY A 289 -0.13 -14.19 19.93
N ILE A 290 -1.45 -14.04 19.93
CA ILE A 290 -2.13 -12.90 20.55
C ILE A 290 -2.13 -13.11 22.05
N LEU A 291 -1.31 -12.32 22.71
CA LEU A 291 -1.11 -12.39 24.14
C LEU A 291 -2.32 -11.84 24.89
N GLU A 292 -2.69 -12.55 25.97
CA GLU A 292 -3.74 -12.08 26.86
C GLU A 292 -3.36 -10.75 27.51
N SER A 293 -4.35 -9.88 27.70
CA SER A 293 -4.17 -8.57 28.29
C SER A 293 -3.61 -8.59 29.71
N ASN A 294 -3.95 -9.63 30.46
CA ASN A 294 -3.39 -9.89 31.78
C ASN A 294 -1.86 -9.97 31.78
N LEU A 295 -1.24 -10.37 30.66
CA LEU A 295 0.20 -10.56 30.62
C LEU A 295 0.95 -9.24 30.73
N PHE A 296 0.54 -8.23 29.96
CA PHE A 296 1.14 -6.90 30.00
C PHE A 296 0.61 -6.04 31.15
N ILE A 297 -0.63 -6.24 31.61
CA ILE A 297 -1.15 -5.61 32.82
C ILE A 297 -0.28 -5.95 34.03
N LYS A 298 0.02 -7.24 34.25
CA LYS A 298 0.89 -7.70 35.35
C LYS A 298 2.30 -7.13 35.25
N MET A 299 2.86 -7.07 34.04
CA MET A 299 4.18 -6.45 33.84
C MET A 299 4.16 -4.98 34.27
N VAL A 300 3.15 -4.22 33.86
CA VAL A 300 3.01 -2.81 34.27
C VAL A 300 2.82 -2.68 35.78
N ASP A 301 2.11 -3.58 36.45
CA ASP A 301 1.99 -3.55 37.91
C ASP A 301 3.36 -3.69 38.59
N PHE A 302 4.22 -4.62 38.15
CA PHE A 302 5.58 -4.73 38.68
C PHE A 302 6.42 -3.47 38.44
N LEU A 303 6.25 -2.82 37.29
CA LEU A 303 6.95 -1.55 36.99
C LEU A 303 6.45 -0.40 37.87
N ILE A 304 5.14 -0.34 38.16
CA ILE A 304 4.53 0.65 39.07
C ILE A 304 5.05 0.47 40.49
N GLU A 305 5.16 -0.78 40.94
CA GLU A 305 5.67 -1.15 42.26
C GLU A 305 7.20 -1.03 42.37
N LYS A 306 7.89 -0.71 41.27
CA LYS A 306 9.36 -0.69 41.15
C LYS A 306 9.99 -2.02 41.58
N ASN A 307 9.30 -3.12 41.36
CA ASN A 307 9.75 -4.46 41.74
C ASN A 307 10.55 -5.10 40.61
N ALA A 308 11.83 -4.70 40.47
CA ALA A 308 12.73 -5.22 39.45
C ALA A 308 12.85 -6.76 39.49
N LYS A 309 12.94 -7.33 40.70
CA LYS A 309 13.05 -8.77 40.90
C LYS A 309 11.81 -9.50 40.36
N GLY A 310 10.62 -9.05 40.76
CA GLY A 310 9.35 -9.64 40.31
C GLY A 310 9.15 -9.50 38.80
N ALA A 311 9.53 -8.35 38.21
CA ALA A 311 9.45 -8.13 36.78
C ALA A 311 10.37 -9.07 35.98
N ILE A 312 11.60 -9.31 36.45
CA ILE A 312 12.56 -10.23 35.80
C ILE A 312 12.12 -11.69 35.97
N GLU A 313 11.68 -12.10 37.17
CA GLU A 313 11.14 -13.44 37.39
C GLU A 313 9.93 -13.70 36.50
N TYR A 314 9.07 -12.70 36.34
CA TYR A 314 7.93 -12.77 35.44
C TYR A 314 8.34 -12.83 33.97
N LEU A 315 9.35 -12.06 33.55
CA LEU A 315 9.91 -12.16 32.19
C LEU A 315 10.43 -13.58 31.89
N ASN A 316 11.15 -14.19 32.84
CA ASN A 316 11.62 -15.58 32.69
C ASN A 316 10.47 -16.57 32.59
N TYR A 317 9.43 -16.40 33.40
CA TYR A 317 8.20 -17.20 33.28
C TYR A 317 7.58 -17.10 31.88
N LEU A 318 7.51 -15.91 31.28
CA LEU A 318 6.98 -15.74 29.92
C LEU A 318 7.84 -16.48 28.88
N ILE A 319 9.17 -16.47 29.05
CA ILE A 319 10.09 -17.20 28.17
C ILE A 319 9.88 -18.71 28.29
N ASP A 320 9.72 -19.22 29.51
CA ASP A 320 9.50 -20.64 29.78
C ASP A 320 8.15 -21.15 29.21
N GLU A 321 7.12 -20.29 29.21
CA GLU A 321 5.83 -20.55 28.54
C GLU A 321 5.90 -20.43 27.00
N GLY A 322 7.08 -20.14 26.44
CA GLY A 322 7.29 -20.04 25.00
C GLY A 322 6.74 -18.77 24.35
N ILE A 323 6.47 -17.73 25.13
CA ILE A 323 5.93 -16.47 24.61
C ILE A 323 6.97 -15.74 23.77
N ASN A 324 6.57 -15.27 22.59
CA ASN A 324 7.43 -14.48 21.73
C ASN A 324 7.67 -13.08 22.35
N LEU A 325 8.90 -12.84 22.82
CA LEU A 325 9.31 -11.58 23.45
C LEU A 325 9.14 -10.35 22.55
N SER A 326 9.29 -10.50 21.23
CA SER A 326 9.10 -9.38 20.30
C SER A 326 7.64 -8.94 20.22
N GLU A 327 6.73 -9.91 20.20
CA GLU A 327 5.29 -9.65 20.19
C GLU A 327 4.82 -9.16 21.57
N PHE A 328 5.33 -9.75 22.66
CA PHE A 328 5.09 -9.26 24.02
C PHE A 328 5.48 -7.80 24.17
N LEU A 329 6.68 -7.42 23.73
CA LEU A 329 7.13 -6.04 23.83
C LEU A 329 6.30 -5.10 22.95
N LYS A 330 5.90 -5.53 21.74
CA LYS A 330 5.02 -4.75 20.87
C LYS A 330 3.66 -4.48 21.53
N GLN A 331 3.05 -5.48 22.16
CA GLN A 331 1.79 -5.33 22.88
C GLN A 331 1.95 -4.50 24.15
N LEU A 332 3.05 -4.66 24.89
CA LEU A 332 3.37 -3.85 26.07
C LEU A 332 3.52 -2.36 25.71
N ILE A 333 4.24 -2.03 24.63
CA ILE A 333 4.38 -0.66 24.13
C ILE A 333 3.02 -0.09 23.72
N LYS A 334 2.18 -0.89 23.03
CA LYS A 334 0.82 -0.48 22.65
C LYS A 334 -0.01 -0.15 23.89
N TYR A 335 0.05 -0.99 24.92
CA TYR A 335 -0.66 -0.77 26.18
C TYR A 335 -0.17 0.48 26.94
N LEU A 336 1.15 0.66 27.03
CA LEU A 336 1.75 1.88 27.60
C LEU A 336 1.39 3.15 26.82
N HIS A 337 1.29 3.06 25.50
CA HIS A 337 0.82 4.15 24.66
C HIS A 337 -0.65 4.47 24.97
N GLN A 338 -1.52 3.46 25.12
CA GLN A 338 -2.91 3.66 25.53
C GLN A 338 -3.02 4.35 26.90
N LEU A 339 -2.18 3.96 27.88
CA LEU A 339 -2.09 4.63 29.18
C LEU A 339 -1.70 6.11 29.03
N MET A 340 -0.75 6.42 28.15
CA MET A 340 -0.29 7.79 27.89
C MET A 340 -1.39 8.64 27.27
N THR A 341 -2.03 8.11 26.23
CA THR A 341 -3.12 8.77 25.53
C THR A 341 -4.30 9.02 26.46
N PHE A 342 -4.64 8.06 27.31
CA PHE A 342 -5.69 8.21 28.33
C PHE A 342 -5.37 9.35 29.31
N LYS A 343 -4.11 9.48 29.73
CA LYS A 343 -3.70 10.54 30.67
C LYS A 343 -3.71 11.93 30.03
N ILE A 344 -3.54 12.04 28.72
CA ILE A 344 -3.53 13.32 27.98
C ILE A 344 -4.93 13.74 27.53
N LEU A 345 -5.67 12.83 26.88
CA LEU A 345 -6.96 13.13 26.24
C LEU A 345 -8.18 12.78 27.10
N GLY A 346 -8.01 11.99 28.16
CA GLY A 346 -9.12 11.48 28.97
C GLY A 346 -9.95 10.40 28.26
N GLU A 347 -11.13 10.12 28.82
CA GLU A 347 -11.96 8.95 28.47
C GLU A 347 -12.80 9.16 27.20
N LYS A 348 -13.13 10.41 26.82
CA LYS A 348 -14.08 10.73 25.74
C LYS A 348 -13.45 10.86 24.35
N ASP A 349 -12.16 11.18 24.27
CA ASP A 349 -11.46 11.49 23.00
C ASP A 349 -10.34 10.49 22.68
N ASN A 350 -10.37 9.28 23.27
CA ASN A 350 -9.34 8.27 23.04
C ASN A 350 -9.79 7.22 22.01
N PRO A 351 -9.34 7.30 20.75
CA PRO A 351 -9.70 6.35 19.69
C PRO A 351 -9.16 4.93 19.93
N PHE A 352 -8.30 4.72 20.94
CA PHE A 352 -7.76 3.42 21.29
C PHE A 352 -8.54 2.68 22.39
N LEU A 353 -9.62 3.27 22.93
CA LEU A 353 -10.51 2.64 23.91
C LEU A 353 -11.73 1.94 23.26
N ASP A 354 -11.93 2.12 21.96
CA ASP A 354 -12.99 1.46 21.21
C ASP A 354 -12.68 -0.05 21.10
N GLY A 355 -13.57 -0.88 21.66
CA GLY A 355 -13.44 -2.35 21.65
C GLY A 355 -12.78 -2.99 22.88
N MET A 356 -12.29 -2.23 23.87
CA MET A 356 -11.79 -2.80 25.14
C MET A 356 -12.92 -3.15 26.10
N ALA A 357 -12.79 -4.25 26.84
CA ALA A 357 -13.77 -4.66 27.84
C ALA A 357 -13.82 -3.66 29.01
N SER A 358 -15.00 -3.46 29.61
CA SER A 358 -15.21 -2.48 30.69
C SER A 358 -14.26 -2.68 31.88
N GLN A 359 -13.92 -3.93 32.21
CA GLN A 359 -12.99 -4.28 33.29
C GLN A 359 -11.54 -3.88 32.95
N GLU A 360 -11.11 -4.05 31.71
CA GLU A 360 -9.77 -3.64 31.27
C GLU A 360 -9.63 -2.12 31.29
N LYS A 361 -10.70 -1.38 30.96
CA LYS A 361 -10.74 0.08 31.05
C LYS A 361 -10.56 0.58 32.48
N GLU A 362 -11.17 -0.09 33.46
CA GLU A 362 -10.99 0.27 34.88
C GLU A 362 -9.57 0.00 35.36
N ILE A 363 -8.98 -1.15 35.00
CA ILE A 363 -7.59 -1.48 35.35
C ILE A 363 -6.62 -0.46 34.74
N LEU A 364 -6.80 -0.15 33.45
CA LEU A 364 -6.00 0.85 32.74
C LEU A 364 -6.10 2.23 33.41
N LYS A 365 -7.31 2.64 33.81
CA LYS A 365 -7.55 3.90 34.53
C LYS A 365 -6.82 3.93 35.87
N ASN A 366 -6.87 2.84 36.64
CA ASN A 366 -6.18 2.73 37.92
C ASN A 366 -4.64 2.79 37.75
N GLN A 367 -4.09 2.10 36.75
CA GLN A 367 -2.66 2.15 36.46
C GLN A 367 -2.21 3.54 35.96
N ALA A 368 -3.00 4.20 35.11
CA ALA A 368 -2.71 5.54 34.60
C ALA A 368 -2.67 6.62 35.71
N GLN A 369 -3.44 6.42 36.79
CA GLN A 369 -3.43 7.31 37.95
C GLN A 369 -2.15 7.16 38.79
N LYS A 370 -1.59 5.94 38.87
CA LYS A 370 -0.39 5.63 39.66
C LYS A 370 0.93 6.08 39.02
N LEU A 371 0.98 6.18 37.69
CA LEU A 371 2.19 6.60 36.94
C LEU A 371 2.13 8.06 36.55
N ASP A 372 3.15 8.87 36.82
CA ASP A 372 3.23 10.23 36.27
C ASP A 372 3.60 10.25 34.77
N LEU A 373 3.28 11.35 34.07
CA LEU A 373 3.50 11.47 32.63
C LEU A 373 4.98 11.38 32.25
N ASN A 374 5.89 11.89 33.09
CA ASN A 374 7.32 11.88 32.79
C ASN A 374 7.90 10.47 32.93
N SER A 375 7.49 9.74 33.96
CA SER A 375 7.84 8.32 34.14
C SER A 375 7.31 7.48 32.99
N LEU A 376 6.04 7.66 32.60
CA LEU A 376 5.46 6.90 31.50
C LEU A 376 6.16 7.16 30.15
N LYS A 377 6.51 8.42 29.87
CA LYS A 377 7.29 8.79 28.68
C LYS A 377 8.64 8.07 28.66
N LYS A 378 9.33 8.07 29.80
CA LYS A 378 10.66 7.43 29.94
C LYS A 378 10.58 5.92 29.82
N ILE A 379 9.56 5.29 30.41
CA ILE A 379 9.28 3.85 30.26
C ILE A 379 9.08 3.51 28.77
N LEU A 380 8.30 4.30 28.05
CA LEU A 380 8.08 4.12 26.61
C LEU A 380 9.37 4.27 25.80
N GLU A 381 10.20 5.28 26.09
CA GLU A 381 11.50 5.48 25.42
C GLU A 381 12.42 4.27 25.61
N LEU A 382 12.53 3.73 26.84
CA LEU A 382 13.35 2.57 27.14
C LEU A 382 12.86 1.30 26.44
N PHE A 383 11.54 1.06 26.41
CA PHE A 383 10.99 -0.10 25.71
C PHE A 383 11.05 0.01 24.19
N LEU A 384 10.92 1.21 23.61
CA LEU A 384 11.11 1.44 22.18
C LEU A 384 12.57 1.17 21.76
N ASP A 385 13.54 1.59 22.59
CA ASP A 385 14.95 1.29 22.37
C ASP A 385 15.24 -0.21 22.51
N ALA A 386 14.68 -0.87 23.52
CA ALA A 386 14.76 -2.32 23.67
C ALA A 386 14.19 -3.06 22.45
N GLN A 387 13.06 -2.60 21.89
CA GLN A 387 12.43 -3.21 20.71
C GLN A 387 13.33 -3.18 19.48
N GLN A 388 14.09 -2.10 19.28
CA GLN A 388 15.05 -2.01 18.19
C GLN A 388 16.21 -2.96 18.40
N LYS A 389 16.71 -3.07 19.64
CA LYS A 389 17.89 -3.87 19.99
C LYS A 389 17.63 -5.38 19.90
N ILE A 390 16.43 -5.87 20.27
CA ILE A 390 16.09 -7.31 20.22
C ILE A 390 16.37 -7.94 18.85
N LYS A 391 16.19 -7.19 17.76
CA LYS A 391 16.42 -7.70 16.40
C LYS A 391 17.89 -7.99 16.07
N PHE A 392 18.82 -7.47 16.86
CA PHE A 392 20.26 -7.51 16.58
C PHE A 392 21.09 -8.21 17.67
N THR A 393 20.47 -8.64 18.79
CA THR A 393 21.19 -9.28 19.89
C THR A 393 21.13 -10.80 19.82
N SER A 394 22.21 -11.47 20.26
CA SER A 394 22.24 -12.93 20.44
C SER A 394 21.38 -13.41 21.61
N PHE A 395 21.02 -12.50 22.53
CA PHE A 395 20.17 -12.75 23.69
C PHE A 395 18.96 -11.80 23.63
N PRO A 396 17.79 -12.30 23.20
CA PRO A 396 16.59 -11.47 23.05
C PRO A 396 16.01 -10.92 24.36
N SER A 397 16.27 -11.56 25.50
CA SER A 397 15.76 -11.13 26.81
C SER A 397 16.55 -9.95 27.41
N LEU A 398 17.85 -9.87 27.12
CA LEU A 398 18.77 -8.91 27.73
C LEU A 398 18.35 -7.43 27.53
N PRO A 399 17.92 -6.97 26.33
CA PRO A 399 17.43 -5.60 26.18
C PRO A 399 16.21 -5.27 27.05
N LEU A 400 15.30 -6.24 27.26
CA LEU A 400 14.15 -6.04 28.15
C LEU A 400 14.57 -6.01 29.61
N GLU A 401 15.45 -6.92 30.03
CA GLU A 401 15.97 -6.97 31.40
C GLU A 401 16.64 -5.65 31.77
N LEU A 402 17.49 -5.12 30.89
CA LEU A 402 18.15 -3.83 31.09
C LEU A 402 17.14 -2.68 31.20
N ALA A 403 16.12 -2.66 30.32
CA ALA A 403 15.06 -1.66 30.39
C ALA A 403 14.28 -1.75 31.71
N ILE A 404 13.90 -2.96 32.15
CA ILE A 404 13.19 -3.21 33.40
C ILE A 404 14.00 -2.72 34.61
N VAL A 405 15.29 -3.05 34.66
CA VAL A 405 16.19 -2.61 35.74
C VAL A 405 16.27 -1.09 35.78
N GLU A 406 16.50 -0.43 34.63
CA GLU A 406 16.61 1.03 34.59
C GLU A 406 15.29 1.74 34.95
N ILE A 407 14.15 1.14 34.65
CA ILE A 407 12.83 1.65 35.05
C ILE A 407 12.65 1.54 36.56
N CYS A 408 13.05 0.43 37.19
CA CYS A 408 12.79 0.17 38.60
C CYS A 408 13.83 0.81 39.54
N GLU A 409 15.05 1.11 39.07
CA GLU A 409 16.10 1.74 39.87
C GLU A 409 15.86 3.23 40.17
N LYS A 410 14.95 3.88 39.44
CA LYS A 410 14.63 5.32 39.57
C LYS A 410 13.25 5.50 40.16
#